data_AF-A0AAV1M2C4-F1
#
_entry.id   AF-A0AAV1M2C4-F1
#
_cell.length_a   1.000
_cell.length_b   1.000
_cell.length_c   1.000
_cell.angle_alpha   90.00
_cell.angle_beta   90.00
_cell.angle_gamma   90.00
#
_symmetry.space_group_name_H-M   'P 1'
#
loop_
_entity.id
_entity.type
_entity.pdbx_description
1 polymer ?
#
loop_
_entity_poly.entity_id
_entity_poly.type
_entity_poly.pdbx_seq_one_letter_code
_entity_poly.pdbx_strand_id
1 'polypeptide(L)'
;MPDGNGVPHLVDLHEQLDDDFLRIKNDTDNQYWLYTRSNPTSAQLIIHGDKDTIWNSNYDGNKPLQVVVHGWNSDVNSYMNPLITSAFLAVLDTNVIVVDWSTLANSNYFSATYGLPNVGQDLGNFLNWLIETAGGDWDHVHLVGFSLGAHVVGIAGRTTGGKPARVSGLDPAGPLWYGNKNALNTDSGKYVESVHTDGGFLGMFDPISHVDFYPNGGTNPQPGCWISTCSHSRSVELFASSVRTDQFIGRLCNNTTALKNHQCTGSTFNMGNSEVTKRGSGIYSLTTGSSWPFL
;
A
#
# COMPACT_ATOMS: atom_id res chain seq x y z
N MET A 1 2.12 12.76 -11.13
CA MET A 1 1.98 11.53 -10.30
C MET A 1 1.51 10.41 -11.22
N PRO A 2 2.10 9.21 -11.23
CA PRO A 2 1.58 8.14 -12.07
C PRO A 2 0.39 7.45 -11.42
N ASP A 3 -0.43 6.83 -12.25
CA ASP A 3 -1.36 5.80 -11.81
C ASP A 3 -0.67 4.45 -11.55
N GLY A 4 -1.45 3.46 -11.16
CA GLY A 4 -1.02 2.09 -10.88
C GLY A 4 -0.56 1.32 -12.12
N ASN A 5 -0.69 1.90 -13.31
CA ASN A 5 -0.12 1.42 -14.57
C ASN A 5 1.18 2.15 -14.96
N GLY A 6 1.63 3.12 -14.16
CA GLY A 6 2.81 3.93 -14.43
C GLY A 6 2.57 5.09 -15.40
N VAL A 7 1.33 5.37 -15.80
CA VAL A 7 1.01 6.46 -16.74
C VAL A 7 1.02 7.80 -15.99
N PRO A 8 1.79 8.80 -16.43
CA PRO A 8 1.90 10.09 -15.74
C PRO A 8 0.64 10.96 -15.90
N HIS A 9 0.18 11.54 -14.79
CA HIS A 9 -0.91 12.52 -14.76
C HIS A 9 -0.46 13.83 -14.09
N LEU A 10 -0.97 14.97 -14.59
CA LEU A 10 -0.68 16.31 -14.08
C LEU A 10 -1.39 16.52 -12.74
N VAL A 11 -0.66 17.08 -11.77
CA VAL A 11 -1.20 17.42 -10.45
C VAL A 11 -1.28 18.94 -10.35
N ASP A 12 -2.50 19.47 -10.29
CA ASP A 12 -2.74 20.87 -9.94
C ASP A 12 -3.09 20.96 -8.45
N LEU A 13 -2.27 21.66 -7.67
CA LEU A 13 -2.45 21.83 -6.22
C LEU A 13 -3.25 23.09 -5.88
N HIS A 14 -3.60 23.90 -6.88
CA HIS A 14 -4.36 25.15 -6.72
C HIS A 14 -5.78 25.04 -7.27
N GLU A 15 -6.16 23.87 -7.78
CA GLU A 15 -7.53 23.58 -8.16
C GLU A 15 -8.46 23.66 -6.95
N GLN A 16 -9.68 24.17 -7.15
CA GLN A 16 -10.65 24.31 -6.07
C GLN A 16 -11.31 22.97 -5.74
N LEU A 17 -11.72 22.81 -4.48
CA LEU A 17 -12.58 21.71 -4.08
C LEU A 17 -13.87 21.77 -4.89
N ASP A 18 -14.18 20.68 -5.57
CA ASP A 18 -15.52 20.48 -6.07
C ASP A 18 -16.40 19.99 -4.90
N ASP A 19 -16.95 20.95 -4.16
CA ASP A 19 -17.82 20.70 -2.99
C ASP A 19 -19.07 19.89 -3.38
N ASP A 20 -19.53 19.99 -4.63
CA ASP A 20 -20.65 19.20 -5.13
C ASP A 20 -20.22 17.74 -5.35
N PHE A 21 -19.01 17.50 -5.88
CA PHE A 21 -18.45 16.15 -6.00
C PHE A 21 -18.27 15.47 -4.63
N LEU A 22 -17.78 16.19 -3.62
CA LEU A 22 -17.61 15.65 -2.26
C LEU A 22 -18.93 15.43 -1.52
N ARG A 23 -19.97 16.25 -1.78
CA ARG A 23 -21.31 16.09 -1.18
C ARG A 23 -22.14 14.98 -1.83
N ILE A 24 -22.00 14.76 -3.14
CA ILE A 24 -22.76 13.75 -3.88
C ILE A 24 -22.24 12.32 -3.59
N LYS A 25 -20.97 12.16 -3.21
CA LYS A 25 -20.33 10.85 -2.93
C LYS A 25 -19.95 10.64 -1.46
N ASN A 26 -20.83 11.05 -0.54
CA ASN A 26 -20.74 10.59 0.85
C ASN A 26 -20.97 9.08 1.01
N ASP A 27 -21.38 8.38 -0.07
CA ASP A 27 -21.28 6.93 -0.24
C ASP A 27 -19.97 6.65 -0.98
N THR A 28 -18.92 6.16 -0.32
CA THR A 28 -17.75 5.66 -1.06
C THR A 28 -18.05 4.26 -1.56
N ASP A 29 -18.19 4.12 -2.89
CA ASP A 29 -18.37 2.84 -3.60
C ASP A 29 -17.07 2.01 -3.63
N ASN A 30 -16.42 1.84 -2.48
CA ASN A 30 -15.30 0.90 -2.39
C ASN A 30 -15.81 -0.49 -2.78
N GLN A 31 -15.17 -1.10 -3.78
CA GLN A 31 -15.44 -2.48 -4.15
C GLN A 31 -14.34 -3.38 -3.60
N TYR A 32 -14.71 -4.55 -3.08
CA TYR A 32 -13.79 -5.47 -2.42
C TYR A 32 -13.68 -6.77 -3.22
N TRP A 33 -12.63 -6.87 -4.04
CA TRP A 33 -12.44 -7.94 -5.01
C TRP A 33 -11.58 -9.06 -4.39
N LEU A 34 -12.22 -10.18 -4.05
CA LEU A 34 -11.55 -11.33 -3.43
C LEU A 34 -10.88 -12.22 -4.47
N TYR A 35 -9.61 -12.50 -4.24
CA TYR A 35 -8.81 -13.51 -4.91
C TYR A 35 -8.28 -14.53 -3.89
N THR A 36 -8.26 -15.79 -4.29
CA THR A 36 -7.65 -16.89 -3.55
C THR A 36 -6.93 -17.82 -4.53
N ARG A 37 -6.24 -18.86 -4.05
CA ARG A 37 -5.67 -19.89 -4.92
C ARG A 37 -6.73 -20.64 -5.75
N SER A 38 -7.99 -20.66 -5.30
CA SER A 38 -9.11 -21.28 -6.02
C SER A 38 -9.66 -20.40 -7.15
N ASN A 39 -9.39 -19.08 -7.11
CA ASN A 39 -9.82 -18.11 -8.12
C ASN A 39 -8.75 -17.03 -8.36
N PRO A 40 -7.52 -17.40 -8.76
CA PRO A 40 -6.37 -16.50 -8.74
C PRO A 40 -6.43 -15.37 -9.78
N THR A 41 -7.31 -15.49 -10.77
CA THR A 41 -7.45 -14.53 -11.88
C THR A 41 -8.87 -14.02 -12.09
N SER A 42 -9.86 -14.53 -11.34
CA SER A 42 -11.26 -14.16 -11.47
C SER A 42 -11.80 -13.83 -10.09
N ALA A 43 -11.96 -12.54 -9.81
CA ALA A 43 -12.40 -12.12 -8.49
C ALA A 43 -13.83 -12.57 -8.17
N GLN A 44 -14.10 -12.68 -6.86
CA GLN A 44 -15.44 -12.72 -6.32
C GLN A 44 -15.66 -11.42 -5.54
N LEU A 45 -16.73 -10.68 -5.84
CA LEU A 45 -17.01 -9.42 -5.17
C LEU A 45 -17.61 -9.69 -3.79
N ILE A 46 -17.03 -9.07 -2.75
CA ILE A 46 -17.62 -9.02 -1.41
C ILE A 46 -18.29 -7.66 -1.26
N ILE A 47 -19.58 -7.66 -0.92
CA ILE A 47 -20.38 -6.44 -0.73
C ILE A 47 -20.57 -6.20 0.76
N HIS A 48 -20.13 -5.03 1.24
CA HIS A 48 -20.26 -4.65 2.64
C HIS A 48 -21.73 -4.69 3.09
N GLY A 49 -22.02 -5.43 4.16
CA GLY A 49 -23.36 -5.60 4.71
C GLY A 49 -24.15 -6.77 4.10
N ASP A 50 -23.68 -7.35 2.99
CA ASP A 50 -24.27 -8.53 2.37
C ASP A 50 -23.41 -9.77 2.64
N LYS A 51 -23.74 -10.47 3.73
CA LYS A 51 -23.02 -11.67 4.15
C LYS A 51 -23.06 -12.81 3.12
N ASP A 52 -24.09 -12.86 2.27
CA ASP A 52 -24.24 -13.95 1.30
C ASP A 52 -23.15 -13.88 0.23
N THR A 53 -22.62 -12.67 -0.06
CA THR A 53 -21.45 -12.52 -0.94
C THR A 53 -20.19 -13.14 -0.37
N ILE A 54 -20.03 -13.16 0.97
CA ILE A 54 -18.92 -13.85 1.63
C ILE A 54 -19.12 -15.37 1.55
N TRP A 55 -20.29 -15.86 1.93
CA TRP A 55 -20.58 -17.30 2.02
C TRP A 55 -20.62 -18.02 0.67
N ASN A 56 -20.90 -17.29 -0.41
CA ASN A 56 -20.85 -17.81 -1.78
C ASN A 56 -19.48 -17.59 -2.45
N SER A 57 -18.50 -17.05 -1.73
CA SER A 57 -17.13 -16.85 -2.22
C SER A 57 -16.18 -17.93 -1.69
N ASN A 58 -14.90 -17.83 -2.09
CA ASN A 58 -13.82 -18.66 -1.59
C ASN A 58 -13.17 -18.12 -0.31
N TYR A 59 -13.75 -17.09 0.33
CA TYR A 59 -13.21 -16.51 1.56
C TYR A 59 -13.15 -17.56 2.66
N ASP A 60 -12.02 -17.65 3.35
CA ASP A 60 -11.83 -18.55 4.49
C ASP A 60 -11.25 -17.77 5.66
N GLY A 61 -12.06 -17.56 6.70
CA GLY A 61 -11.67 -16.82 7.90
C GLY A 61 -10.55 -17.46 8.73
N ASN A 62 -10.16 -18.71 8.43
CA ASN A 62 -9.00 -19.36 9.06
C ASN A 62 -7.68 -19.04 8.35
N LYS A 63 -7.72 -18.41 7.17
CA LYS A 63 -6.53 -18.05 6.40
C LYS A 63 -6.14 -16.59 6.66
N PRO A 64 -4.85 -16.25 6.50
CA PRO A 64 -4.42 -14.85 6.53
C PRO A 64 -5.18 -13.98 5.52
N LEU A 65 -5.18 -12.68 5.76
CA LEU A 65 -5.83 -11.69 4.89
C LEU A 65 -4.83 -10.63 4.44
N GLN A 66 -4.60 -10.56 3.14
CA GLN A 66 -3.81 -9.51 2.49
C GLN A 66 -4.78 -8.54 1.81
N VAL A 67 -4.65 -7.24 2.06
CA VAL A 67 -5.46 -6.20 1.42
C VAL A 67 -4.55 -5.33 0.58
N VAL A 68 -4.90 -5.14 -0.70
CA VAL A 68 -4.10 -4.37 -1.66
C VAL A 68 -4.92 -3.15 -2.12
N VAL A 69 -4.34 -1.96 -1.99
CA VAL A 69 -5.01 -0.69 -2.31
C VAL A 69 -4.18 0.12 -3.30
N HIS A 70 -4.81 0.44 -4.43
CA HIS A 70 -4.16 1.20 -5.50
C HIS A 70 -4.03 2.70 -5.21
N GLY A 71 -3.26 3.40 -6.05
CA GLY A 71 -3.00 4.84 -5.95
C GLY A 71 -4.01 5.71 -6.68
N TRP A 72 -3.63 6.98 -6.86
CA TRP A 72 -4.40 7.98 -7.62
C TRP A 72 -4.57 7.56 -9.09
N ASN A 73 -5.67 7.98 -9.70
CA ASN A 73 -6.01 7.72 -11.10
C ASN A 73 -5.90 6.25 -11.55
N SER A 74 -6.19 5.33 -10.63
CA SER A 74 -6.06 3.88 -10.79
C SER A 74 -7.40 3.18 -10.50
N ASP A 75 -7.46 1.90 -10.83
CA ASP A 75 -8.61 1.02 -10.65
C ASP A 75 -8.19 -0.41 -10.26
N VAL A 76 -9.15 -1.32 -10.10
CA VAL A 76 -8.88 -2.73 -9.78
C VAL A 76 -7.94 -3.43 -10.77
N ASN A 77 -7.97 -3.05 -12.06
CA ASN A 77 -7.21 -3.71 -13.13
C ASN A 77 -5.79 -3.17 -13.28
N SER A 78 -5.46 -2.10 -12.56
CA SER A 78 -4.16 -1.44 -12.64
C SER A 78 -3.02 -2.39 -12.27
N TYR A 79 -1.91 -2.35 -13.03
CA TYR A 79 -0.78 -3.29 -13.03
C TYR A 79 -0.30 -3.75 -11.65
N MET A 80 -0.26 -2.84 -10.66
CA MET A 80 0.16 -3.18 -9.31
C MET A 80 -0.69 -4.27 -8.63
N ASN A 81 -2.00 -4.30 -8.88
CA ASN A 81 -2.94 -5.18 -8.20
C ASN A 81 -2.72 -6.65 -8.58
N PRO A 82 -2.72 -7.05 -9.87
CA PRO A 82 -2.42 -8.43 -10.25
C PRO A 82 -0.96 -8.81 -9.91
N LEU A 83 -0.02 -7.87 -9.98
CA LEU A 83 1.38 -8.15 -9.62
C LEU A 83 1.53 -8.53 -8.15
N ILE A 84 1.01 -7.72 -7.22
CA ILE A 84 1.09 -7.99 -5.78
C ILE A 84 0.21 -9.19 -5.40
N THR A 85 -1.00 -9.29 -5.95
CA THR A 85 -1.92 -10.41 -5.68
C THR A 85 -1.30 -11.74 -6.08
N SER A 86 -0.73 -11.83 -7.29
CA SER A 86 -0.04 -13.04 -7.74
C SER A 86 1.24 -13.33 -6.95
N ALA A 87 1.92 -12.31 -6.42
CA ALA A 87 3.06 -12.48 -5.54
C ALA A 87 2.65 -13.19 -4.24
N PHE A 88 1.60 -12.71 -3.58
CA PHE A 88 1.08 -13.34 -2.35
C PHE A 88 0.56 -14.75 -2.60
N LEU A 89 -0.31 -14.96 -3.59
CA LEU A 89 -0.94 -16.27 -3.84
C LEU A 89 0.07 -17.36 -4.21
N ALA A 90 1.22 -16.98 -4.78
CA ALA A 90 2.29 -17.93 -5.11
C ALA A 90 3.02 -18.50 -3.89
N VAL A 91 3.05 -17.78 -2.77
CA VAL A 91 3.83 -18.18 -1.58
C VAL A 91 2.97 -18.44 -0.34
N LEU A 92 1.77 -17.87 -0.27
CA LEU A 92 0.80 -18.05 0.83
C LEU A 92 -0.50 -18.71 0.36
N ASP A 93 -1.09 -19.53 1.22
CA ASP A 93 -2.50 -19.88 1.13
C ASP A 93 -3.30 -18.85 1.94
N THR A 94 -3.79 -17.81 1.26
CA THR A 94 -4.32 -16.59 1.89
C THR A 94 -5.53 -16.07 1.12
N ASN A 95 -6.37 -15.30 1.80
CA ASN A 95 -7.31 -14.39 1.14
C ASN A 95 -6.52 -13.15 0.67
N VAL A 96 -6.75 -12.70 -0.56
CA VAL A 96 -6.29 -11.39 -1.05
C VAL A 96 -7.50 -10.57 -1.46
N ILE A 97 -7.70 -9.41 -0.85
CA ILE A 97 -8.74 -8.45 -1.24
C ILE A 97 -8.09 -7.26 -1.92
N VAL A 98 -8.41 -7.03 -3.18
CA VAL A 98 -8.06 -5.79 -3.88
C VAL A 98 -9.19 -4.80 -3.68
N VAL A 99 -8.86 -3.60 -3.22
CA VAL A 99 -9.82 -2.52 -2.98
C VAL A 99 -9.84 -1.60 -4.19
N ASP A 100 -11.00 -1.52 -4.86
CA ASP A 100 -11.25 -0.55 -5.90
C ASP A 100 -11.93 0.68 -5.31
N TRP A 101 -11.24 1.82 -5.34
CA TRP A 101 -11.77 3.13 -4.94
C TRP A 101 -11.67 4.13 -6.11
N SER A 102 -11.60 3.62 -7.35
CA SER A 102 -11.45 4.37 -8.61
C SER A 102 -12.43 5.52 -8.76
N THR A 103 -13.64 5.35 -8.23
CA THR A 103 -14.70 6.34 -8.16
C THR A 103 -14.25 7.70 -7.60
N LEU A 104 -13.38 7.72 -6.57
CA LEU A 104 -12.74 8.94 -6.06
C LEU A 104 -11.31 9.09 -6.61
N ALA A 105 -10.58 7.99 -6.81
CA ALA A 105 -9.20 8.03 -7.26
C ALA A 105 -9.03 8.73 -8.62
N ASN A 106 -10.03 8.67 -9.50
CA ASN A 106 -10.02 9.30 -10.83
C ASN A 106 -10.54 10.76 -10.83
N SER A 107 -10.81 11.34 -9.65
CA SER A 107 -11.02 12.79 -9.54
C SER A 107 -9.68 13.53 -9.58
N ASN A 108 -9.71 14.86 -9.66
CA ASN A 108 -8.48 15.65 -9.55
C ASN A 108 -7.75 15.35 -8.22
N TYR A 109 -6.44 15.56 -8.20
CA TYR A 109 -5.59 15.17 -7.07
C TYR A 109 -6.02 15.83 -5.75
N PHE A 110 -6.50 17.08 -5.82
CA PHE A 110 -6.98 17.82 -4.65
C PHE A 110 -8.23 17.13 -4.06
N SER A 111 -9.28 16.91 -4.86
CA SER A 111 -10.50 16.21 -4.45
C SER A 111 -10.21 14.80 -3.94
N ALA A 112 -9.36 14.04 -4.62
CA ALA A 112 -8.96 12.70 -4.19
C ALA A 112 -8.30 12.75 -2.80
N THR A 113 -7.37 13.67 -2.59
CA THR A 113 -6.66 13.83 -1.30
C THR A 113 -7.60 14.18 -0.15
N TYR A 114 -8.57 15.08 -0.37
CA TYR A 114 -9.48 15.52 0.69
C TYR A 114 -10.59 14.50 0.99
N GLY A 115 -10.99 13.67 0.01
CA GLY A 115 -11.94 12.57 0.23
C GLY A 115 -11.31 11.28 0.77
N LEU A 116 -9.98 11.15 0.73
CA LEU A 116 -9.25 9.96 1.16
C LEU A 116 -9.56 9.47 2.60
N PRO A 117 -9.82 10.35 3.59
CA PRO A 117 -10.29 9.93 4.91
C PRO A 117 -11.53 9.06 4.90
N ASN A 118 -12.49 9.32 4.01
CA ASN A 118 -13.72 8.53 3.93
C ASN A 118 -13.41 7.14 3.35
N VAL A 119 -12.65 7.07 2.25
CA VAL A 119 -12.21 5.79 1.64
C VAL A 119 -11.51 4.88 2.64
N GLY A 120 -10.59 5.44 3.44
CA GLY A 120 -9.90 4.69 4.48
C GLY A 120 -10.80 4.25 5.63
N GLN A 121 -11.71 5.11 6.08
CA GLN A 121 -12.68 4.76 7.12
C GLN A 121 -13.63 3.64 6.66
N ASP A 122 -14.12 3.71 5.42
CA ASP A 122 -15.02 2.72 4.86
C ASP A 122 -14.32 1.37 4.66
N LEU A 123 -13.05 1.37 4.24
CA LEU A 123 -12.23 0.16 4.25
C LEU A 123 -12.06 -0.41 5.66
N GLY A 124 -11.76 0.42 6.66
CA GLY A 124 -11.63 -0.03 8.05
C GLY A 124 -12.92 -0.65 8.59
N ASN A 125 -14.06 -0.02 8.31
CA ASN A 125 -15.39 -0.51 8.69
C ASN A 125 -15.73 -1.83 7.98
N PHE A 126 -15.44 -1.94 6.69
CA PHE A 126 -15.59 -3.18 5.93
C PHE A 126 -14.77 -4.32 6.53
N LEU A 127 -13.51 -4.07 6.91
CA LEU A 127 -12.65 -5.11 7.50
C LEU A 127 -13.14 -5.57 8.87
N ASN A 128 -13.64 -4.64 9.70
CA ASN A 128 -14.30 -5.00 10.96
C ASN A 128 -15.50 -5.92 10.69
N TRP A 129 -16.40 -5.49 9.80
CA TRP A 129 -17.59 -6.26 9.44
C TRP A 129 -17.25 -7.65 8.87
N LEU A 130 -16.28 -7.73 7.95
CA LEU A 130 -15.85 -8.98 7.32
C LEU A 130 -15.34 -9.98 8.37
N ILE A 131 -14.44 -9.54 9.24
CA ILE A 131 -13.83 -10.40 10.26
C ILE A 131 -14.85 -10.80 11.33
N GLU A 132 -15.73 -9.89 11.76
CA GLU A 132 -16.82 -10.19 12.70
C GLU A 132 -17.82 -11.18 12.12
N THR A 133 -18.08 -11.11 10.81
CA THR A 133 -19.09 -11.94 10.14
C THR A 133 -18.56 -13.32 9.78
N ALA A 134 -17.37 -13.39 9.19
CA ALA A 134 -16.84 -14.58 8.53
C ALA A 134 -15.56 -15.16 9.15
N GLY A 135 -15.11 -14.56 10.25
CA GLY A 135 -13.86 -14.92 10.89
C GLY A 135 -12.65 -14.30 10.20
N GLY A 136 -11.55 -14.31 10.93
CA GLY A 136 -10.29 -13.69 10.57
C GLY A 136 -9.52 -13.38 11.85
N ASP A 137 -8.22 -13.21 11.74
CA ASP A 137 -7.36 -12.86 12.86
C ASP A 137 -6.55 -11.62 12.51
N TRP A 138 -6.71 -10.56 13.30
CA TRP A 138 -5.98 -9.30 13.14
C TRP A 138 -4.46 -9.47 13.26
N ASP A 139 -3.97 -10.50 13.97
CA ASP A 139 -2.55 -10.87 13.97
C ASP A 139 -2.05 -11.47 12.63
N HIS A 140 -2.97 -11.71 11.69
CA HIS A 140 -2.70 -12.23 10.35
C HIS A 140 -3.29 -11.34 9.23
N VAL A 141 -3.57 -10.07 9.52
CA VAL A 141 -4.00 -9.06 8.53
C VAL A 141 -2.82 -8.18 8.10
N HIS A 142 -2.60 -8.09 6.79
CA HIS A 142 -1.62 -7.19 6.17
C HIS A 142 -2.30 -6.24 5.18
N LEU A 143 -2.18 -4.93 5.41
CA LEU A 143 -2.65 -3.91 4.47
C LEU A 143 -1.47 -3.36 3.65
N VAL A 144 -1.59 -3.33 2.33
CA VAL A 144 -0.57 -2.84 1.40
C VAL A 144 -1.18 -1.75 0.54
N GLY A 145 -0.58 -0.56 0.55
CA GLY A 145 -1.08 0.59 -0.19
C GLY A 145 0.01 1.29 -0.99
N PHE A 146 -0.26 1.63 -2.24
CA PHE A 146 0.67 2.34 -3.12
C PHE A 146 0.26 3.81 -3.29
N SER A 147 1.23 4.74 -3.30
CA SER A 147 0.97 6.17 -3.55
C SER A 147 -0.08 6.73 -2.57
N LEU A 148 -1.20 7.32 -3.04
CA LEU A 148 -2.33 7.68 -2.17
C LEU A 148 -2.92 6.48 -1.41
N GLY A 149 -2.91 5.29 -1.99
CA GLY A 149 -3.34 4.05 -1.34
C GLY A 149 -2.57 3.74 -0.06
N ALA A 150 -1.31 4.18 0.07
CA ALA A 150 -0.53 4.05 1.31
C ALA A 150 -1.19 4.78 2.48
N HIS A 151 -1.81 5.93 2.21
CA HIS A 151 -2.55 6.67 3.22
C HIS A 151 -3.92 6.06 3.47
N VAL A 152 -4.59 5.51 2.45
CA VAL A 152 -5.84 4.75 2.62
C VAL A 152 -5.65 3.61 3.62
N VAL A 153 -4.64 2.75 3.42
CA VAL A 153 -4.34 1.66 4.37
C VAL A 153 -3.92 2.17 5.74
N GLY A 154 -3.25 3.33 5.78
CA GLY A 154 -2.88 3.99 7.02
C GLY A 154 -4.08 4.44 7.85
N ILE A 155 -5.09 5.02 7.19
CA ILE A 155 -6.35 5.44 7.79
C ILE A 155 -7.17 4.21 8.20
N ALA A 156 -7.34 3.25 7.29
CA ALA A 156 -8.08 2.02 7.56
C ALA A 156 -7.56 1.30 8.80
N GLY A 157 -6.24 1.10 8.91
CA GLY A 157 -5.64 0.45 10.07
C GLY A 157 -5.94 1.13 11.41
N ARG A 158 -6.07 2.47 11.43
CA ARG A 158 -6.47 3.25 12.62
C ARG A 158 -7.98 3.21 12.90
N THR A 159 -8.79 2.92 11.89
CA THR A 159 -10.25 2.76 12.01
C THR A 159 -10.64 1.36 12.49
N THR A 160 -9.82 0.34 12.21
CA THR A 160 -10.13 -1.04 12.63
C THR A 160 -10.14 -1.23 14.15
N GLY A 161 -11.02 -2.11 14.64
CA GLY A 161 -11.11 -2.44 16.07
C GLY A 161 -9.97 -3.33 16.58
N GLY A 162 -9.34 -4.13 15.71
CA GLY A 162 -8.35 -5.13 16.11
C GLY A 162 -6.88 -4.86 15.76
N LYS A 163 -6.56 -3.70 15.17
CA LYS A 163 -5.25 -3.25 14.69
C LYS A 163 -4.51 -4.30 13.83
N PRO A 164 -4.38 -4.10 12.51
CA PRO A 164 -3.74 -5.08 11.63
C PRO A 164 -2.29 -5.36 12.05
N ALA A 165 -1.85 -6.60 11.88
CA ALA A 165 -0.49 -7.03 12.16
C ALA A 165 0.54 -6.19 11.41
N ARG A 166 0.27 -5.89 10.13
CA ARG A 166 1.20 -5.18 9.28
C ARG A 166 0.50 -4.20 8.35
N VAL A 167 1.10 -3.02 8.18
CA VAL A 167 0.76 -2.07 7.13
C VAL A 167 2.02 -1.73 6.33
N SER A 168 1.97 -1.85 5.01
CA SER A 168 3.08 -1.50 4.10
C SER A 168 2.66 -0.36 3.17
N GLY A 169 3.39 0.75 3.23
CA GLY A 169 3.29 1.88 2.30
C GLY A 169 4.30 1.75 1.17
N LEU A 170 3.84 1.65 -0.07
CA LEU A 170 4.67 1.58 -1.26
C LEU A 170 4.76 2.98 -1.86
N ASP A 171 5.92 3.60 -1.68
CA ASP A 171 6.22 4.99 -2.00
C ASP A 171 5.07 5.96 -1.66
N PRO A 172 4.74 6.15 -0.36
CA PRO A 172 3.60 6.96 0.06
C PRO A 172 3.63 8.35 -0.56
N ALA A 173 2.50 8.83 -1.10
CA ALA A 173 2.46 10.09 -1.86
C ALA A 173 2.88 11.31 -1.01
N GLY A 174 3.69 12.19 -1.58
CA GLY A 174 4.21 13.39 -0.90
C GLY A 174 3.30 14.63 -0.95
N PRO A 175 2.84 15.08 -2.13
CA PRO A 175 2.09 16.33 -2.25
C PRO A 175 0.82 16.35 -1.38
N LEU A 176 0.69 17.38 -0.52
CA LEU A 176 -0.39 17.54 0.48
C LEU A 176 -0.39 16.56 1.68
N TRP A 177 0.62 15.69 1.79
CA TRP A 177 0.69 14.67 2.84
C TRP A 177 1.78 14.90 3.89
N TYR A 178 2.78 15.74 3.60
CA TYR A 178 3.73 16.22 4.61
C TYR A 178 3.00 16.98 5.73
N GLY A 179 3.11 16.48 6.97
CA GLY A 179 2.43 17.03 8.14
C GLY A 179 0.91 16.77 8.20
N ASN A 180 0.35 16.02 7.25
CA ASN A 180 -1.06 15.67 7.25
C ASN A 180 -1.34 14.60 8.32
N LYS A 181 -2.26 14.88 9.24
CA LYS A 181 -2.63 13.97 10.34
C LYS A 181 -3.19 12.61 9.87
N ASN A 182 -3.71 12.57 8.64
CA ASN A 182 -4.27 11.36 8.05
C ASN A 182 -3.21 10.53 7.31
N ALA A 183 -1.96 11.03 7.19
CA ALA A 183 -0.88 10.30 6.54
C ALA A 183 -0.66 8.92 7.17
N LEU A 184 0.02 8.05 6.43
CA LEU A 184 0.46 6.77 6.97
C LEU A 184 1.40 7.06 8.15
N ASN A 185 1.23 6.36 9.27
CA ASN A 185 2.11 6.50 10.43
C ASN A 185 2.19 5.20 11.24
N THR A 186 3.01 5.19 12.28
CA THR A 186 3.21 4.04 13.19
C THR A 186 1.92 3.55 13.87
N ASP A 187 0.91 4.40 14.02
CA ASP A 187 -0.35 4.01 14.66
C ASP A 187 -1.25 3.17 13.76
N SER A 188 -0.95 3.09 12.46
CA SER A 188 -1.72 2.34 11.47
C SER A 188 -1.71 0.82 11.65
N GLY A 189 -0.73 0.24 12.33
CA GLY A 189 -0.62 -1.21 12.49
C GLY A 189 0.22 -1.60 13.71
N LYS A 190 0.23 -2.89 14.05
CA LYS A 190 1.17 -3.43 15.06
C LYS A 190 2.61 -3.28 14.58
N TYR A 191 2.81 -3.39 13.26
CA TYR A 191 4.02 -3.05 12.54
C TYR A 191 3.66 -2.27 11.28
N VAL A 192 4.48 -1.27 10.93
CA VAL A 192 4.25 -0.40 9.78
C VAL A 192 5.59 -0.21 9.10
N GLU A 193 5.63 -0.41 7.79
CA GLU A 193 6.81 -0.15 6.98
C GLU A 193 6.49 0.68 5.74
N SER A 194 7.47 1.43 5.26
CA SER A 194 7.40 2.11 3.97
C SER A 194 8.59 1.75 3.10
N VAL A 195 8.35 1.68 1.78
CA VAL A 195 9.39 1.50 0.76
C VAL A 195 9.44 2.77 -0.08
N HIS A 196 10.48 3.58 0.10
CA HIS A 196 10.66 4.85 -0.57
C HIS A 196 11.48 4.65 -1.85
N THR A 197 10.95 5.04 -2.99
CA THR A 197 11.63 4.90 -4.29
C THR A 197 11.63 6.19 -5.11
N ASP A 198 10.74 7.14 -4.79
CA ASP A 198 10.70 8.49 -5.37
C ASP A 198 10.56 9.57 -4.27
N GLY A 199 11.23 9.34 -3.13
CA GLY A 199 11.14 10.20 -1.96
C GLY A 199 11.63 11.63 -2.23
N GLY A 200 10.84 12.61 -1.78
CA GLY A 200 11.15 14.03 -1.92
C GLY A 200 10.66 14.65 -3.23
N PHE A 201 10.01 13.85 -4.09
CA PHE A 201 9.39 14.33 -5.32
C PHE A 201 7.92 13.89 -5.42
N LEU A 202 7.63 12.68 -5.90
CA LEU A 202 6.26 12.15 -5.84
C LEU A 202 5.97 11.43 -4.54
N GLY A 203 6.96 10.72 -4.00
CA GLY A 203 6.87 10.04 -2.70
C GLY A 203 7.32 10.94 -1.54
N MET A 204 6.89 10.58 -0.33
CA MET A 204 7.45 11.11 0.91
C MET A 204 8.89 10.60 1.09
N PHE A 205 9.81 11.46 1.54
CA PHE A 205 11.15 11.01 1.98
C PHE A 205 11.23 10.80 3.50
N ASP A 206 10.39 11.52 4.26
CA ASP A 206 10.41 11.49 5.71
C ASP A 206 10.14 10.07 6.24
N PRO A 207 10.85 9.62 7.28
CA PRO A 207 10.56 8.35 7.93
C PRO A 207 9.23 8.48 8.67
N ILE A 208 8.20 7.80 8.16
CA ILE A 208 6.84 7.87 8.69
C ILE A 208 6.39 6.56 9.34
N SER A 209 7.22 5.52 9.30
CA SER A 209 6.85 4.16 9.67
C SER A 209 7.62 3.68 10.89
N HIS A 210 7.35 2.45 11.35
CA HIS A 210 8.28 1.82 12.28
C HIS A 210 9.61 1.57 11.57
N VAL A 211 9.53 1.02 10.35
CA VAL A 211 10.68 0.76 9.49
C VAL A 211 10.52 1.41 8.13
N ASP A 212 11.47 2.23 7.71
CA ASP A 212 11.45 2.87 6.40
C ASP A 212 12.64 2.38 5.56
N PHE A 213 12.36 1.77 4.42
CA PHE A 213 13.35 1.24 3.49
C PHE A 213 13.58 2.22 2.33
N TYR A 214 14.86 2.45 2.00
CA TYR A 214 15.29 3.37 0.96
C TYR A 214 16.18 2.63 -0.05
N PRO A 215 15.59 1.78 -0.92
CA PRO A 215 16.31 1.16 -2.03
C PRO A 215 16.99 2.22 -2.90
N ASN A 216 18.28 2.03 -3.14
CA ASN A 216 19.12 2.90 -3.97
C ASN A 216 19.11 4.37 -3.50
N GLY A 217 19.02 4.59 -2.19
CA GLY A 217 18.93 5.93 -1.59
C GLY A 217 17.50 6.46 -1.41
N GLY A 218 16.52 5.74 -1.96
CA GLY A 218 15.09 6.00 -1.82
C GLY A 218 14.56 7.26 -2.51
N THR A 219 15.32 7.78 -3.48
CA THR A 219 14.94 8.90 -4.34
C THR A 219 14.96 8.47 -5.81
N ASN A 220 14.41 9.30 -6.70
CA ASN A 220 14.66 9.12 -8.12
C ASN A 220 16.11 9.52 -8.51
N PRO A 221 16.66 8.94 -9.59
CA PRO A 221 16.14 7.78 -10.32
C PRO A 221 16.48 6.44 -9.64
N GLN A 222 15.53 5.51 -9.65
CA GLN A 222 15.82 4.10 -9.35
C GLN A 222 16.53 3.41 -10.53
N PRO A 223 17.32 2.34 -10.32
CA PRO A 223 17.94 1.58 -11.40
C PRO A 223 16.93 1.16 -12.47
N GLY A 224 17.26 1.42 -13.74
CA GLY A 224 16.37 1.15 -14.89
C GLY A 224 15.26 2.18 -15.12
N CYS A 225 15.15 3.21 -14.29
CA CYS A 225 14.18 4.29 -14.45
C CYS A 225 14.81 5.58 -14.98
N TRP A 226 14.12 6.23 -15.93
CA TRP A 226 14.56 7.49 -16.55
C TRP A 226 13.68 8.68 -16.18
N ILE A 227 12.54 8.42 -15.56
CA ILE A 227 11.56 9.42 -15.14
C ILE A 227 11.05 9.07 -13.74
N SER A 228 10.59 10.08 -13.00
CA SER A 228 10.14 9.90 -11.62
C SER A 228 8.94 8.95 -11.51
N THR A 229 8.04 8.91 -12.49
CA THR A 229 6.90 7.97 -12.48
C THR A 229 7.33 6.51 -12.45
N CYS A 230 8.38 6.15 -13.19
CA CYS A 230 8.98 4.82 -13.10
C CYS A 230 9.56 4.56 -11.69
N SER A 231 10.23 5.55 -11.12
CA SER A 231 10.81 5.43 -9.76
C SER A 231 9.70 5.29 -8.71
N HIS A 232 8.57 5.98 -8.85
CA HIS A 232 7.42 5.86 -7.96
C HIS A 232 6.85 4.44 -7.99
N SER A 233 6.58 3.92 -9.21
CA SER A 233 6.08 2.56 -9.41
C SER A 233 7.07 1.45 -9.03
N ARG A 234 8.37 1.74 -8.92
CA ARG A 234 9.40 0.74 -8.55
C ARG A 234 9.12 0.11 -7.18
N SER A 235 8.52 0.85 -6.24
CA SER A 235 8.15 0.32 -4.91
C SER A 235 7.23 -0.89 -4.99
N VAL A 236 6.28 -0.91 -5.92
CA VAL A 236 5.36 -2.01 -6.20
C VAL A 236 6.12 -3.25 -6.66
N GLU A 237 7.03 -3.09 -7.62
CA GLU A 237 7.77 -4.20 -8.22
C GLU A 237 8.77 -4.81 -7.24
N LEU A 238 9.45 -3.96 -6.46
CA LEU A 238 10.33 -4.40 -5.38
C LEU A 238 9.53 -5.12 -4.29
N PHE A 239 8.37 -4.60 -3.89
CA PHE A 239 7.54 -5.29 -2.90
C PHE A 239 7.09 -6.67 -3.41
N ALA A 240 6.56 -6.76 -4.63
CA ALA A 240 6.15 -8.03 -5.22
C ALA A 240 7.32 -9.04 -5.36
N SER A 241 8.50 -8.58 -5.77
CA SER A 241 9.71 -9.43 -5.81
C SER A 241 10.13 -9.88 -4.42
N SER A 242 10.06 -9.00 -3.42
CA SER A 242 10.38 -9.34 -2.04
C SER A 242 9.45 -10.41 -1.46
N VAL A 243 8.16 -10.36 -1.75
CA VAL A 243 7.19 -11.39 -1.35
C VAL A 243 7.55 -12.73 -1.98
N ARG A 244 8.04 -12.73 -3.22
CA ARG A 244 8.39 -13.96 -3.95
C ARG A 244 9.75 -14.54 -3.57
N THR A 245 10.70 -13.72 -3.16
CA THR A 245 12.11 -14.11 -3.03
C THR A 245 12.65 -14.00 -1.61
N ASP A 246 12.16 -13.04 -0.81
CA ASP A 246 12.67 -12.68 0.52
C ASP A 246 14.19 -12.38 0.54
N GLN A 247 14.71 -11.74 -0.52
CA GLN A 247 16.16 -11.52 -0.70
C GLN A 247 16.60 -10.05 -0.57
N PHE A 248 15.69 -9.12 -0.33
CA PHE A 248 16.05 -7.71 -0.18
C PHE A 248 16.42 -7.40 1.26
N ILE A 249 17.73 -7.41 1.53
CA ILE A 249 18.28 -7.20 2.88
C ILE A 249 18.75 -5.75 3.01
N GLY A 250 18.03 -4.97 3.83
CA GLY A 250 18.42 -3.62 4.22
C GLY A 250 19.44 -3.58 5.34
N ARG A 251 20.28 -2.55 5.35
CA ARG A 251 21.23 -2.22 6.42
C ARG A 251 20.75 -0.99 7.17
N LEU A 252 20.65 -1.10 8.49
CA LEU A 252 20.23 -0.02 9.38
C LEU A 252 21.19 1.18 9.26
N CYS A 253 20.61 2.37 9.12
CA CYS A 253 21.30 3.64 9.12
C CYS A 253 21.02 4.40 10.42
N ASN A 254 22.02 5.13 10.93
CA ASN A 254 21.85 5.90 12.17
C ASN A 254 20.88 7.09 12.00
N ASN A 255 20.85 7.69 10.82
CA ASN A 255 19.99 8.82 10.47
C ASN A 255 19.96 9.02 8.95
N THR A 256 19.09 9.93 8.49
CA THR A 256 18.90 10.21 7.06
C THR A 256 20.14 10.81 6.39
N THR A 257 21.05 11.43 7.14
CA THR A 257 22.36 11.87 6.61
C THR A 257 23.25 10.68 6.26
N ALA A 258 23.35 9.69 7.15
CA ALA A 258 24.09 8.46 6.88
C ALA A 258 23.48 7.68 5.69
N LEU A 259 22.16 7.71 5.57
CA LEU A 259 21.44 7.15 4.42
C LEU A 259 21.87 7.80 3.11
N LYS A 260 21.80 9.14 3.02
CA LYS A 260 22.18 9.92 1.83
C LYS A 260 23.66 9.77 1.46
N ASN A 261 24.52 9.57 2.46
CA ASN A 261 25.96 9.38 2.25
C ASN A 261 26.36 7.92 2.00
N HIS A 262 25.41 6.98 1.95
CA HIS A 262 25.67 5.54 1.82
C HIS A 262 26.57 4.95 2.92
N GLN A 263 26.37 5.40 4.16
CA GLN A 263 27.19 5.06 5.34
C GLN A 263 26.47 4.13 6.34
N CYS A 264 25.52 3.33 5.87
CA CYS A 264 24.72 2.44 6.72
C CYS A 264 25.47 1.14 7.02
N THR A 265 25.75 0.89 8.30
CA THR A 265 26.60 -0.24 8.75
C THR A 265 25.95 -1.08 9.85
N GLY A 266 24.72 -0.76 10.24
CA GLY A 266 24.03 -1.43 11.33
C GLY A 266 23.53 -2.83 11.01
N SER A 267 22.63 -3.32 11.86
CA SER A 267 21.96 -4.61 11.71
C SER A 267 21.19 -4.70 10.38
N THR A 268 20.93 -5.93 9.97
CA THR A 268 20.18 -6.21 8.74
C THR A 268 18.71 -6.46 9.02
N PHE A 269 17.85 -6.10 8.07
CA PHE A 269 16.43 -6.41 8.12
C PHE A 269 15.85 -6.56 6.72
N ASN A 270 14.98 -7.54 6.50
CA ASN A 270 14.43 -7.82 5.18
C ASN A 270 13.36 -6.78 4.83
N MET A 271 13.47 -6.17 3.64
CA MET A 271 12.47 -5.29 3.06
C MET A 271 11.30 -6.11 2.51
N GLY A 272 10.07 -5.66 2.75
CA GLY A 272 8.90 -6.33 2.21
C GLY A 272 8.79 -7.76 2.75
N ASN A 273 8.61 -8.76 1.88
CA ASN A 273 8.42 -10.19 2.16
C ASN A 273 7.01 -10.61 2.61
N SER A 274 6.76 -11.93 2.61
CA SER A 274 5.47 -12.56 2.96
C SER A 274 5.25 -12.78 4.46
N GLU A 275 6.18 -12.36 5.32
CA GLU A 275 6.05 -12.52 6.77
C GLU A 275 5.11 -11.45 7.33
N VAL A 276 3.92 -11.84 7.80
CA VAL A 276 2.94 -10.88 8.31
C VAL A 276 3.37 -10.30 9.67
N THR A 277 4.03 -11.08 10.52
CA THR A 277 4.35 -10.73 11.91
C THR A 277 5.75 -10.09 12.10
N LYS A 278 6.13 -9.19 11.20
CA LYS A 278 7.41 -8.47 11.30
C LYS A 278 7.43 -7.53 12.50
N ARG A 279 8.62 -7.32 13.07
CA ARG A 279 8.88 -6.35 14.16
C ARG A 279 10.23 -5.70 13.98
N GLY A 280 10.32 -4.42 14.26
CA GLY A 280 11.57 -3.68 14.18
C GLY A 280 11.30 -2.18 14.12
N SER A 281 12.38 -1.41 14.16
CA SER A 281 12.33 0.02 13.90
C SER A 281 13.61 0.52 13.23
N GLY A 282 13.50 1.69 12.62
CA GLY A 282 14.63 2.43 12.04
C GLY A 282 14.57 2.55 10.52
N ILE A 283 15.58 3.20 9.97
CA ILE A 283 15.71 3.47 8.54
C ILE A 283 16.75 2.54 7.93
N TYR A 284 16.43 1.92 6.79
CA TYR A 284 17.27 0.89 6.19
C TYR A 284 17.58 1.25 4.75
N SER A 285 18.86 1.16 4.37
CA SER A 285 19.30 1.31 2.98
C SER A 285 19.63 -0.04 2.38
N LEU A 286 19.34 -0.21 1.10
CA LEU A 286 19.67 -1.39 0.30
C LEU A 286 19.91 -0.98 -1.15
N THR A 287 20.53 -1.85 -1.93
CA THR A 287 20.72 -1.69 -3.37
C THR A 287 19.91 -2.74 -4.12
N THR A 288 19.39 -2.39 -5.29
CA THR A 288 18.63 -3.32 -6.15
C THR A 288 19.12 -3.23 -7.59
N GLY A 289 18.91 -4.29 -8.37
CA GLY A 289 19.13 -4.28 -9.81
C GLY A 289 18.08 -3.45 -10.58
N SER A 290 18.27 -3.35 -11.90
CA SER A 290 17.38 -2.59 -12.82
C SER A 290 16.27 -3.42 -13.47
N SER A 291 16.32 -4.75 -13.33
CA SER A 291 15.37 -5.69 -13.96
C SER A 291 14.96 -6.78 -12.97
N TRP A 292 13.72 -7.26 -13.09
CA TRP A 292 13.17 -8.34 -12.25
C TRP A 292 14.14 -9.55 -12.22
N PRO A 293 14.40 -10.17 -11.05
CA PRO A 293 13.81 -9.91 -9.72
C PRO A 293 14.45 -8.76 -8.94
N PHE A 294 15.28 -7.92 -9.56
CA PHE A 294 15.95 -6.73 -8.99
C PHE A 294 16.96 -7.02 -7.87
N LEU A 295 17.54 -8.22 -7.88
CA LEU A 295 18.66 -8.60 -7.00
C LEU A 295 19.96 -7.91 -7.40
#